data_AF-A0A1I4ZB23-F1
#
_entry.id   AF-A0A1I4ZB23-F1
#
_cell.length_a   1.000
_cell.length_b   1.000
_cell.length_c   1.000
_cell.angle_alpha   90.00
_cell.angle_beta   90.00
_cell.angle_gamma   90.00
#
_symmetry.space_group_name_H-M   'P 1'
#
loop_
_entity.id
_entity.type
_entity.pdbx_description
1 polymer ?
#
loop_
_entity_poly.entity_id
_entity_poly.type
_entity_poly.pdbx_seq_one_letter_code
_entity_poly.pdbx_strand_id
1 'polypeptide(L)'
;MQFNKQEFIAKIHLLISVSIVVPVSIFYGFQPESQFDIHLNTVDEHNFFKAIMGLYLGFSALWILGVFKSEYLKIALVSNCIFMLGLGFGRVISYFLDGIPTFGYQFGTIAELFLGCYGLWVLRNYN
;
A
#
# COMPACT_ATOMS: atom_id res chain seq x y z
N MET A 1 -27.04 -13.97 -12.64
CA MET A 1 -25.73 -13.44 -12.22
C MET A 1 -25.31 -14.20 -10.99
N GLN A 2 -24.40 -15.17 -11.12
CA GLN A 2 -23.82 -15.83 -9.94
C GLN A 2 -22.95 -14.79 -9.23
N PHE A 3 -23.36 -14.36 -8.04
CA PHE A 3 -22.51 -13.54 -7.18
C PHE A 3 -21.33 -14.39 -6.74
N ASN A 4 -20.16 -14.17 -7.35
CA ASN A 4 -18.93 -14.78 -6.88
C ASN A 4 -18.49 -14.04 -5.61
N LYS A 5 -18.87 -14.59 -4.45
CA LYS A 5 -18.59 -14.01 -3.13
C LYS A 5 -17.10 -13.70 -2.94
N GLN A 6 -16.21 -14.51 -3.52
CA GLN A 6 -14.76 -14.31 -3.43
C GLN A 6 -14.29 -13.12 -4.26
N GLU A 7 -14.81 -12.94 -5.48
CA GLU A 7 -14.53 -11.74 -6.27
C GLU A 7 -14.98 -10.47 -5.55
N PHE A 8 -16.14 -10.51 -4.89
CA PHE A 8 -16.62 -9.37 -4.13
C PHE A 8 -15.66 -9.02 -2.98
N ILE A 9 -15.23 -10.02 -2.19
CA ILE A 9 -14.25 -9.83 -1.11
C ILE A 9 -12.93 -9.25 -1.65
N ALA A 10 -12.43 -9.79 -2.75
CA ALA A 10 -11.20 -9.31 -3.40
C ALA A 10 -11.31 -7.85 -3.85
N LYS A 11 -12.43 -7.47 -4.47
CA LYS A 11 -12.65 -6.09 -4.92
C LYS A 11 -12.75 -5.12 -3.75
N ILE A 12 -13.44 -5.50 -2.67
CA ILE A 12 -13.49 -4.70 -1.44
C ILE A 12 -12.11 -4.53 -0.82
N HIS A 13 -11.30 -5.60 -0.74
CA HIS A 13 -9.91 -5.53 -0.25
C HIS A 13 -9.05 -4.54 -1.04
N LEU A 14 -9.14 -4.57 -2.37
CA LEU A 14 -8.42 -3.64 -3.23
C LEU A 14 -8.92 -2.19 -3.04
N LEU A 15 -10.23 -1.97 -2.92
CA LEU A 15 -10.78 -0.64 -2.69
C LEU A 15 -10.33 -0.05 -1.34
N ILE A 16 -10.29 -0.85 -0.29
CA ILE A 16 -9.74 -0.46 1.02
C ILE A 16 -8.25 -0.10 0.89
N SER A 17 -7.49 -0.90 0.14
CA SER A 17 -6.07 -0.61 -0.08
C SER A 17 -5.85 0.70 -0.84
N VAL A 18 -6.63 0.95 -1.90
CA VAL A 18 -6.57 2.19 -2.69
C VAL A 18 -6.94 3.40 -1.83
N SER A 19 -7.98 3.30 -0.99
CA SER A 19 -8.42 4.43 -0.16
C SER A 19 -7.41 4.83 0.91
N ILE A 20 -6.48 3.94 1.27
CA ILE A 20 -5.38 4.22 2.20
C ILE A 20 -4.15 4.71 1.42
N VAL A 21 -3.72 3.97 0.39
CA VAL A 21 -2.45 4.21 -0.30
C VAL A 21 -2.47 5.50 -1.11
N VAL A 22 -3.58 5.86 -1.75
CA VAL A 22 -3.66 7.10 -2.55
C VAL A 22 -3.47 8.35 -1.67
N PRO A 23 -4.23 8.58 -0.59
CA PRO A 23 -3.98 9.71 0.30
C PRO A 23 -2.56 9.71 0.88
N VAL A 24 -2.07 8.56 1.36
CA VAL A 24 -0.72 8.45 1.92
C VAL A 24 0.36 8.84 0.91
N SER A 25 0.21 8.42 -0.36
CA SER A 25 1.15 8.79 -1.41
C SER A 25 1.21 10.30 -1.66
N ILE A 26 0.06 10.98 -1.62
CA ILE A 26 -0.04 12.42 -1.81
C ILE A 26 0.63 13.15 -0.65
N PHE A 27 0.36 12.71 0.60
CA PHE A 27 1.03 13.27 1.77
C PHE A 27 2.55 13.11 1.70
N TYR A 28 3.05 11.92 1.34
CA TYR A 28 4.49 11.71 1.17
C TYR A 28 5.09 12.59 0.07
N GLY A 29 4.40 12.77 -1.07
CA GLY A 29 4.95 13.52 -2.20
C GLY A 29 4.97 15.04 -2.01
N PHE A 30 4.00 15.60 -1.28
CA PHE A 30 3.82 17.05 -1.18
C PHE A 30 4.09 17.63 0.21
N GLN A 31 3.70 16.94 1.29
CA GLN A 31 3.81 17.49 2.63
C GLN A 31 4.04 16.39 3.69
N PRO A 32 5.20 15.69 3.62
CA PRO A 32 5.47 14.57 4.52
C PRO A 32 5.57 15.05 5.98
N GLU A 33 6.07 16.27 6.23
CA GLU A 33 6.17 16.91 7.55
C GLU A 33 4.85 17.03 8.33
N SER A 34 3.71 17.01 7.65
CA SER A 34 2.40 17.21 8.28
C SER A 34 1.91 15.99 9.07
N GLN A 35 2.30 14.80 8.63
CA GLN A 35 1.89 13.51 9.22
C GLN A 35 3.08 12.73 9.78
N PHE A 36 4.30 13.11 9.37
CA PHE A 36 5.52 12.37 9.62
C PHE A 36 6.65 13.32 10.02
N ASP A 37 7.58 12.85 10.84
CA ASP A 37 8.77 13.60 11.23
C ASP A 37 9.84 13.53 10.12
N ILE A 38 9.46 13.96 8.92
CA ILE A 38 10.28 13.93 7.70
C ILE A 38 10.43 15.35 7.18
N HIS A 39 11.65 15.86 7.24
CA HIS A 39 12.02 17.18 6.74
C HIS A 39 12.80 17.06 5.44
N LEU A 40 12.22 17.59 4.35
CA LEU A 40 12.86 17.64 3.04
C LEU A 40 13.59 18.99 2.92
N ASN A 41 14.92 18.94 2.79
CA ASN A 41 15.80 20.10 2.75
C ASN A 41 16.42 20.33 1.37
N THR A 42 16.40 19.31 0.50
CA THR A 42 17.06 19.38 -0.82
C THR A 42 16.10 19.08 -1.96
N VAL A 43 16.40 19.62 -3.14
CA VAL A 43 15.63 19.34 -4.37
C VAL A 43 15.65 17.84 -4.68
N ASP A 44 16.75 17.16 -4.39
CA ASP A 44 16.89 15.71 -4.62
C ASP A 44 15.96 14.91 -3.71
N GLU A 45 15.86 15.28 -2.43
CA GLU A 45 14.90 14.68 -1.49
C GLU A 45 13.45 14.87 -1.95
N HIS A 46 13.09 16.08 -2.41
CA HIS A 46 11.76 16.33 -2.98
C HIS A 46 11.47 15.49 -4.22
N ASN A 47 12.46 15.34 -5.12
CA ASN A 47 12.29 14.51 -6.32
C ASN A 47 12.15 13.03 -5.96
N PHE A 48 12.91 12.55 -4.99
CA PHE A 48 12.82 11.18 -4.49
C PHE A 48 11.42 10.87 -3.94
N PHE A 49 10.89 11.71 -3.04
CA PHE A 49 9.55 11.49 -2.47
C PHE A 49 8.43 11.57 -3.52
N LYS A 50 8.56 12.44 -4.53
CA LYS A 50 7.62 12.49 -5.66
C LYS A 50 7.69 11.24 -6.53
N ALA A 51 8.87 10.65 -6.72
CA ALA A 51 9.03 9.38 -7.41
C ALA A 51 8.35 8.23 -6.65
N ILE A 52 8.52 8.18 -5.32
CA ILE A 52 7.84 7.20 -4.45
C ILE A 52 6.32 7.39 -4.49
N MET A 53 5.81 8.62 -4.45
CA MET A 53 4.39 8.92 -4.67
C MET A 53 3.91 8.36 -6.00
N GLY A 54 4.65 8.62 -7.09
CA GLY A 54 4.32 8.11 -8.43
C GLY A 54 4.23 6.58 -8.47
N LEU A 55 5.14 5.89 -7.78
CA LEU A 55 5.12 4.44 -7.65
C LEU A 55 3.85 3.95 -6.93
N TYR A 56 3.48 4.58 -5.82
CA TYR A 56 2.30 4.23 -5.03
C TYR A 56 1.00 4.44 -5.83
N LEU A 57 0.92 5.55 -6.57
CA LEU A 57 -0.20 5.86 -7.45
C LEU A 57 -0.25 4.88 -8.64
N GLY A 58 0.90 4.46 -9.18
CA GLY A 58 0.98 3.47 -10.24
C GLY A 58 0.42 2.11 -9.83
N PHE A 59 0.80 1.61 -8.65
CA PHE A 59 0.19 0.39 -8.09
C PHE A 59 -1.31 0.58 -7.80
N SER A 60 -1.70 1.73 -7.25
CA SER A 60 -3.12 2.03 -7.00
C SER A 60 -3.94 2.01 -8.27
N ALA A 61 -3.41 2.52 -9.39
CA ALA A 61 -4.05 2.46 -10.70
C ALA A 61 -4.25 1.01 -11.16
N LEU A 62 -3.24 0.14 -11.00
CA LEU A 62 -3.37 -1.29 -11.28
C LEU A 62 -4.46 -1.95 -10.42
N TRP A 63 -4.57 -1.58 -9.14
CA TRP A 63 -5.58 -2.12 -8.25
C TRP A 63 -6.99 -1.69 -8.64
N ILE A 64 -7.17 -0.41 -8.99
CA ILE A 64 -8.41 0.12 -9.53
C ILE A 64 -8.80 -0.62 -10.82
N LEU A 65 -7.84 -0.86 -11.73
CA LEU A 65 -8.07 -1.66 -12.93
C LEU A 65 -8.52 -3.09 -12.60
N GLY A 66 -7.93 -3.73 -11.59
CA GLY A 66 -8.34 -5.05 -11.09
C GLY A 66 -9.76 -5.08 -10.52
N VAL A 67 -10.25 -3.98 -9.95
CA VAL A 67 -11.62 -3.86 -9.46
C VAL A 67 -12.63 -3.86 -10.63
N PHE A 68 -12.33 -3.14 -11.71
CA PHE A 68 -13.21 -3.02 -12.87
C PHE A 68 -13.11 -4.18 -13.86
N LYS A 69 -11.93 -4.79 -14.00
CA LYS A 69 -11.66 -5.87 -14.97
C LYS A 69 -11.18 -7.13 -14.26
N SER A 70 -11.99 -8.18 -14.28
CA SER A 70 -11.68 -9.46 -13.61
C SER A 70 -10.38 -10.12 -14.11
N GLU A 71 -9.98 -9.87 -15.36
CA GLU A 71 -8.69 -10.32 -15.92
C GLU A 71 -7.48 -9.79 -15.13
N TYR A 72 -7.58 -8.56 -14.61
CA TYR A 72 -6.50 -7.91 -13.84
C TYR A 72 -6.62 -8.17 -12.34
N LEU A 73 -7.72 -8.77 -11.86
CA LEU A 73 -8.00 -8.92 -10.43
C LEU A 73 -6.91 -9.73 -9.72
N LYS A 74 -6.46 -10.84 -10.32
CA LYS A 74 -5.39 -11.67 -9.74
C LYS A 74 -4.07 -10.91 -9.67
N ILE A 75 -3.72 -10.17 -10.73
CA ILE A 75 -2.48 -9.37 -10.78
C ILE A 75 -2.54 -8.23 -9.75
N ALA A 76 -3.70 -7.58 -9.61
CA ALA A 76 -3.94 -6.55 -8.62
C ALA A 76 -3.79 -7.09 -7.18
N LEU A 77 -4.35 -8.27 -6.87
CA LEU A 77 -4.21 -8.89 -5.55
C LEU A 77 -2.75 -9.26 -5.24
N VAL A 78 -2.05 -9.91 -6.18
CA VAL A 78 -0.64 -10.30 -5.99
C VAL A 78 0.23 -9.07 -5.78
N SER A 79 0.10 -8.06 -6.64
CA SER A 79 0.88 -6.82 -6.53
C SER A 79 0.56 -6.07 -5.23
N ASN A 80 -0.70 -6.05 -4.80
CA ASN A 80 -1.09 -5.47 -3.51
C ASN A 80 -0.42 -6.19 -2.33
N CYS A 81 -0.41 -7.54 -2.33
CA CYS A 81 0.26 -8.32 -1.28
C CYS A 81 1.77 -8.02 -1.23
N ILE A 82 2.43 -8.00 -2.39
CA ILE A 82 3.87 -7.69 -2.50
C ILE A 82 4.14 -6.27 -2.00
N PHE A 83 3.30 -5.31 -2.38
CA PHE A 83 3.44 -3.93 -1.95
C PHE A 83 3.33 -3.78 -0.42
N MET A 84 2.25 -4.32 0.17
CA MET A 84 1.99 -4.21 1.60
C MET A 84 3.04 -4.94 2.45
N LEU A 85 3.38 -6.18 2.08
CA LEU A 85 4.37 -6.96 2.82
C LEU A 85 5.80 -6.44 2.61
N GLY A 86 6.11 -5.94 1.41
CA GLY A 86 7.41 -5.33 1.12
C GLY A 86 7.67 -4.09 1.97
N LEU A 87 6.67 -3.19 2.08
CA LEU A 87 6.75 -2.02 2.96
C LEU A 87 6.83 -2.44 4.43
N GLY A 88 5.92 -3.32 4.87
CA GLY A 88 5.88 -3.78 6.26
C GLY A 88 7.19 -4.44 6.70
N PHE A 89 7.76 -5.31 5.87
CA PHE A 89 9.03 -5.98 6.17
C PHE A 89 10.21 -5.01 6.15
N GLY A 90 10.26 -4.07 5.20
CA GLY A 90 11.29 -3.02 5.18
C GLY A 90 11.26 -2.17 6.45
N ARG A 91 10.07 -1.81 6.94
CA ARG A 91 9.90 -1.08 8.20
C ARG A 91 10.29 -1.92 9.41
N VAL A 92 9.94 -3.20 9.44
CA VAL A 92 10.36 -4.11 10.52
C VAL A 92 11.88 -4.20 10.60
N ILE A 93 12.58 -4.31 9.47
CA ILE A 93 14.05 -4.25 9.44
C ILE A 93 14.54 -2.93 10.03
N SER A 94 13.97 -1.80 9.60
CA SER A 94 14.33 -0.47 10.11
C SER A 94 14.10 -0.35 11.62
N TYR A 95 13.11 -1.03 12.21
CA TYR A 95 12.89 -1.00 13.66
C TYR A 95 14.05 -1.60 14.44
N PHE A 96 14.63 -2.66 13.89
CA PHE A 96 15.76 -3.34 14.51
C PHE A 96 17.09 -2.63 14.25
N LEU A 97 17.23 -1.92 13.12
CA LEU A 97 18.49 -1.29 12.72
C LEU A 97 18.57 0.19 13.09
N ASP A 98 17.51 0.95 12.84
CA ASP A 98 17.47 2.42 12.93
C ASP A 98 16.69 2.91 14.16
N GLY A 99 15.87 2.05 14.77
CA GLY A 99 15.10 2.32 15.98
C GLY A 99 13.61 2.54 15.76
N ILE A 100 12.91 2.97 16.80
CA ILE A 100 11.44 3.07 16.80
C ILE A 100 11.00 4.41 16.18
N PRO A 101 10.24 4.41 15.07
CA PRO A 101 9.79 5.64 14.43
C PRO A 101 8.57 6.23 15.15
N THR A 102 8.05 7.35 14.63
CA THR A 102 6.84 8.00 15.15
C THR A 102 5.64 7.05 15.19
N PHE A 103 4.68 7.35 16.07
CA PHE A 103 3.48 6.51 16.25
C PHE A 103 2.70 6.28 14.94
N GLY A 104 2.65 7.27 14.05
CA GLY A 104 2.02 7.13 12.73
C GLY A 104 2.69 6.04 11.87
N TYR A 105 4.02 5.97 11.89
CA TYR A 105 4.78 4.92 11.21
C TYR A 105 4.57 3.54 11.85
N GLN A 106 4.41 3.48 13.17
CA GLN A 106 4.08 2.24 13.90
C GLN A 106 2.72 1.70 13.51
N PHE A 107 1.70 2.55 13.57
CA PHE A 107 0.36 2.17 13.15
C PHE A 107 0.34 1.74 11.67
N GLY A 108 1.01 2.51 10.80
CA GLY A 108 1.14 2.17 9.38
C GLY A 108 1.78 0.81 9.14
N THR A 109 2.87 0.49 9.86
CA THR A 109 3.57 -0.80 9.72
C THR A 109 2.67 -1.99 10.09
N ILE A 110 1.94 -1.87 11.20
CA ILE A 110 1.01 -2.92 11.65
C ILE A 110 -0.13 -3.07 10.64
N ALA A 111 -0.69 -1.96 10.15
CA ALA A 111 -1.74 -1.97 9.14
C ALA A 111 -1.27 -2.59 7.82
N GLU A 112 -0.07 -2.27 7.35
CA GLU A 112 0.57 -2.84 6.15
C GLU A 112 0.74 -4.36 6.29
N LEU A 113 1.28 -4.84 7.41
CA LEU A 113 1.44 -6.28 7.66
C LEU A 113 0.09 -7.00 7.74
N PHE A 114 -0.89 -6.40 8.41
CA PHE A 114 -2.24 -6.97 8.52
C PHE A 114 -2.93 -7.05 7.16
N LEU A 115 -2.93 -5.96 6.38
CA LEU A 115 -3.52 -5.92 5.04
C LEU A 115 -2.79 -6.85 4.07
N GLY A 116 -1.46 -6.97 4.19
CA GLY A 116 -0.67 -7.90 3.39
C GLY A 116 -1.03 -9.36 3.69
N CYS A 117 -1.08 -9.75 4.97
CA CYS A 117 -1.49 -11.10 5.38
C CYS A 117 -2.95 -11.41 5.02
N TYR A 118 -3.85 -10.44 5.20
CA TYR A 118 -5.24 -10.58 4.78
C TYR A 118 -5.36 -10.73 3.25
N GLY A 119 -4.58 -9.96 2.49
CA GLY A 119 -4.48 -10.07 1.04
C GLY A 119 -4.03 -11.48 0.58
N LEU A 120 -3.06 -12.09 1.28
CA LEU A 120 -2.63 -13.47 1.00
C LEU A 120 -3.76 -14.48 1.25
N TRP A 121 -4.54 -14.29 2.31
CA TRP A 121 -5.73 -15.12 2.58
C TRP A 121 -6.78 -14.95 1.48
N VAL A 122 -7.06 -13.73 1.05
CA VAL A 122 -7.97 -13.44 -0.07
C VAL A 122 -7.49 -14.10 -1.36
N LEU A 123 -6.19 -13.97 -1.68
CA LEU A 123 -5.59 -14.58 -2.87
C LEU A 123 -5.69 -16.10 -2.85
N ARG A 124 -5.49 -16.73 -1.68
CA ARG A 124 -5.58 -18.18 -1.51
C ARG A 124 -7.01 -18.71 -1.71
N ASN A 125 -8.02 -17.96 -1.28
CA ASN A 125 -9.43 -18.39 -1.41
C ASN A 125 -10.06 -18.01 -2.76
N TYR A 126 -9.37 -17.17 -3.54
CA TYR A 126 -9.77 -16.78 -4.88
C TYR A 126 -9.25 -17.75 -5.97
N ASN A 127 -8.08 -18.38 -5.75
CA ASN A 127 -7.58 -19.47 -6.60
C ASN A 127 -8.33 -20.78 -6.34
#